data_AF-Q05SA6-F1
#
_entry.id   AF-Q05SA6-F1
#
_cell.length_a   1.000
_cell.length_b   1.000
_cell.length_c   1.000
_cell.angle_alpha   90.00
_cell.angle_beta   90.00
_cell.angle_gamma   90.00
#
_symmetry.space_group_name_H-M   'P 1'
#
loop_
_entity.id
_entity.type
_entity.pdbx_description
1 polymer ?
#
loop_
_entity_poly.entity_id
_entity_poly.type
_entity_poly.pdbx_seq_one_letter_code
_entity_poly.pdbx_strand_id
1 'polypeptide(L)' 'MSDFDDTSGDQAVSNPTKAPACHLSWTVTQVSRRLFSVAATLNGADYDFVGNFKSLREAHAAGRLYATNLAHNRFKAAS' A
#
# COMPACT_ATOMS: atom_id res chain seq x y z
N MET A 1 -29.35 -22.87 36.57
CA MET A 1 -28.85 -22.56 37.93
C MET A 1 -27.65 -23.45 38.20
N SER A 2 -26.43 -22.96 38.45
CA SER A 2 -25.98 -21.55 38.54
C SER A 2 -24.47 -21.39 38.30
N ASP A 3 -23.95 -20.87 37.18
CA ASP A 3 -24.33 -21.13 35.77
C ASP A 3 -23.08 -21.03 34.84
N PHE A 4 -22.54 -19.84 34.48
CA PHE A 4 -21.32 -19.72 33.63
C PHE A 4 -20.65 -18.32 33.65
N ASP A 5 -19.65 -18.08 34.50
CA ASP A 5 -18.76 -16.90 34.40
C ASP A 5 -17.41 -17.15 35.11
N ASP A 6 -16.32 -17.13 34.34
CA ASP A 6 -15.09 -16.47 34.80
C ASP A 6 -14.48 -15.74 33.60
N THR A 7 -14.30 -14.45 33.80
CA THR A 7 -13.89 -13.50 32.77
C THR A 7 -12.37 -13.46 32.68
N SER A 8 -11.82 -13.81 31.52
CA SER A 8 -10.59 -13.15 31.06
C SER A 8 -10.67 -12.82 29.57
N GLY A 9 -11.41 -11.75 29.30
CA GLY A 9 -11.33 -11.04 28.03
C GLY A 9 -10.01 -10.27 27.94
N ASP A 10 -8.90 -10.99 27.77
CA ASP A 10 -7.63 -10.42 27.30
C ASP A 10 -7.76 -10.05 25.80
N GLN A 11 -8.70 -9.14 25.53
CA GLN A 11 -8.56 -8.17 24.44
C GLN A 11 -7.39 -7.27 24.82
N ALA A 12 -6.19 -7.83 24.72
CA ALA A 12 -4.96 -7.08 24.80
C ALA A 12 -5.11 -5.92 23.82
N VAL A 13 -5.23 -4.70 24.37
CA VAL A 13 -5.20 -3.45 23.61
C VAL A 13 -3.77 -3.27 23.13
N SER A 14 -3.39 -4.11 22.17
CA SER A 14 -2.50 -3.71 21.10
C SER A 14 -3.22 -2.58 20.41
N ASN A 15 -3.02 -1.37 20.93
CA ASN A 15 -2.74 -0.26 20.04
C ASN A 15 -1.56 -0.75 19.21
N PRO A 16 -1.72 -1.10 17.91
CA PRO A 16 -0.56 -1.14 17.06
C PRO A 16 -0.05 0.29 17.08
N THR A 17 1.03 0.54 17.84
CA THR A 17 1.78 1.79 17.80
C THR A 17 1.97 2.06 16.32
N LYS A 18 1.25 3.06 15.80
CA LYS A 18 0.83 3.08 14.40
C LYS A 18 2.06 3.37 13.55
N ALA A 19 2.84 2.32 13.29
CA ALA A 19 4.09 2.35 12.55
C ALA A 19 3.79 3.16 11.30
N PRO A 20 4.52 4.28 11.08
CA PRO A 20 4.08 5.36 10.22
C PRO A 20 3.62 4.75 8.92
N ALA A 21 2.30 4.76 8.73
CA ALA A 21 1.67 3.92 7.73
C ALA A 21 1.98 4.56 6.40
N CYS A 22 3.12 4.16 5.81
CA CYS A 22 3.59 4.54 4.49
C CYS A 22 2.56 4.02 3.50
N HIS A 23 1.47 4.78 3.37
CA HIS A 23 0.34 4.46 2.54
C HIS A 23 0.74 4.80 1.12
N LEU A 24 1.47 3.86 0.54
CA LEU A 24 1.80 3.87 -0.85
C LEU A 24 0.65 3.21 -1.61
N SER A 25 0.03 4.02 -2.45
CA SER A 25 -0.96 3.61 -3.42
C SER A 25 -0.40 3.80 -4.82
N TRP A 26 -1.04 3.19 -5.82
CA TRP A 26 -0.81 3.56 -7.21
C TRP A 26 -2.14 3.64 -7.95
N THR A 27 -2.22 4.56 -8.89
CA THR A 27 -3.38 4.77 -9.75
C THR A 27 -3.03 4.32 -11.17
N VAL A 28 -4.00 3.72 -11.86
CA VAL A 28 -3.88 3.32 -13.26
C VAL A 28 -4.96 4.06 -14.05
N THR A 29 -4.53 4.96 -14.94
CA THR A 29 -5.44 5.81 -15.71
C THR A 29 -5.31 5.46 -17.19
N GLN A 30 -6.43 5.13 -17.84
CA GLN A 30 -6.42 4.93 -19.29
C GLN A 30 -6.33 6.29 -20.01
N VAL A 31 -5.24 6.51 -20.73
CA VAL A 31 -4.97 7.79 -21.43
C VAL A 31 -5.47 7.73 -22.88
N SER A 32 -5.46 6.56 -23.51
CA SER A 32 -5.99 6.37 -24.87
C SER A 32 -6.37 4.90 -25.13
N ARG A 33 -6.75 4.55 -26.37
CA ARG A 33 -7.01 3.14 -26.74
C ARG A 33 -5.71 2.34 -26.62
N ARG A 34 -5.66 1.40 -25.67
CA ARG A 34 -4.49 0.56 -25.34
C ARG A 34 -3.28 1.36 -24.80
N LEU A 35 -3.52 2.42 -24.03
CA LEU A 35 -2.48 3.12 -23.28
C LEU A 35 -2.95 3.45 -21.86
N PHE A 36 -2.19 2.96 -20.88
CA PHE A 36 -2.47 3.10 -19.45
C PHE A 36 -1.27 3.77 -18.76
N SER A 37 -1.50 4.96 -18.21
CA SER A 37 -0.56 5.66 -17.34
C SER A 37 -0.62 5.05 -15.93
N VAL A 38 0.53 5.00 -15.25
CA VAL A 38 0.63 4.62 -13.84
C VAL A 38 1.36 5.71 -13.07
N ALA A 39 0.74 6.18 -11.99
CA ALA A 39 1.36 7.06 -11.01
C ALA A 39 1.30 6.38 -9.63
N ALA A 40 2.42 6.40 -8.90
CA ALA A 40 2.48 6.02 -7.49
C ALA A 40 2.29 7.27 -6.63
N THR A 41 1.62 7.10 -5.49
CA THR A 41 1.41 8.17 -4.51
C THR A 41 1.76 7.66 -3.13
N LEU A 42 2.76 8.28 -2.49
CA LEU A 42 3.16 7.97 -1.12
C LEU A 42 2.57 9.02 -0.17
N ASN A 43 1.78 8.55 0.80
CA ASN A 43 1.16 9.36 1.86
C ASN A 43 0.28 10.53 1.36
N GLY A 44 -0.16 10.49 0.10
CA GLY A 44 -0.95 11.56 -0.53
C GLY A 44 -0.15 12.80 -0.94
N ALA A 45 1.17 12.85 -0.70
CA ALA A 45 2.01 14.02 -0.91
C ALA A 45 3.03 13.82 -2.04
N ASP A 46 3.83 12.75 -2.00
CA ASP A 46 4.81 12.45 -3.05
C ASP A 46 4.08 11.75 -4.21
N TYR A 47 4.10 12.34 -5.41
CA TYR A 47 3.59 11.74 -6.65
C TYR A 47 4.75 11.38 -7.58
N ASP A 48 4.91 10.10 -7.87
CA ASP A 48 5.93 9.57 -8.78
C ASP A 48 5.29 8.97 -10.03
N PHE A 49 5.73 9.42 -11.20
CA PHE A 49 5.28 8.88 -12.47
C PHE A 49 6.03 7.59 -12.81
N VAL A 50 5.32 6.45 -12.87
CA VAL A 50 5.92 5.13 -13.07
C VAL A 50 6.10 4.80 -14.55
N GLY A 51 5.18 5.25 -15.41
CA GLY A 51 5.28 5.05 -16.86
C GLY A 51 3.95 4.86 -17.58
N ASN A 52 4.04 4.55 -18.88
CA ASN A 52 2.91 4.21 -19.74
C ASN A 52 3.02 2.77 -20.24
N PHE A 53 1.91 2.03 -20.21
CA PHE A 53 1.83 0.60 -20.52
C PHE A 53 0.74 0.31 -21.54
N LYS A 54 0.91 -0.74 -22.35
CA LYS A 54 -0.03 -1.09 -23.43
C LYS A 54 -1.21 -1.92 -22.92
N SER A 55 -1.06 -2.57 -21.78
CA SER A 55 -2.12 -3.33 -21.12
C SER A 55 -2.31 -2.93 -19.65
N LEU A 56 -3.54 -3.07 -19.18
CA LEU A 56 -3.91 -2.86 -17.77
C LEU A 56 -3.17 -3.87 -16.85
N ARG A 57 -2.89 -5.08 -17.33
CA ARG A 57 -2.13 -6.09 -16.56
C ARG A 57 -0.68 -5.66 -16.32
N GLU A 58 0.00 -5.14 -17.33
CA GLU A 58 1.35 -4.57 -17.19
C GLU A 58 1.34 -3.35 -16.27
N ALA A 59 0.37 -2.45 -16.44
CA ALA A 59 0.23 -1.26 -15.60
C ALA A 59 0.12 -1.60 -14.10
N HIS A 60 -0.78 -2.53 -13.73
CA HIS A 60 -0.89 -3.00 -12.34
C HIS A 60 0.33 -3.79 -11.86
N ALA A 61 1.04 -4.50 -12.74
CA ALA A 61 2.29 -5.18 -12.37
C ALA A 61 3.42 -4.19 -12.09
N ALA A 62 3.56 -3.14 -12.90
CA ALA A 62 4.52 -2.07 -12.72
C ALA A 62 4.22 -1.25 -11.46
N GLY A 63 2.96 -0.89 -11.22
CA GLY A 63 2.55 -0.22 -9.97
C GLY A 63 2.90 -1.03 -8.72
N ARG A 64 2.62 -2.34 -8.71
CA ARG A 64 3.06 -3.25 -7.64
C ARG A 64 4.57 -3.33 -7.48
N LEU A 65 5.32 -3.46 -8.58
CA LEU A 65 6.78 -3.57 -8.53
C LEU A 65 7.41 -2.27 -8.00
N TYR A 66 6.92 -1.12 -8.47
CA TYR A 66 7.34 0.20 -8.00
C TYR A 66 7.05 0.36 -6.50
N ALA A 67 5.84 -0.01 -6.06
CA ALA A 67 5.44 -0.02 -4.65
C ALA A 67 6.39 -0.83 -3.77
N THR A 68 6.64 -2.09 -4.15
CA THR A 68 7.55 -2.99 -3.44
C THR A 68 8.98 -2.46 -3.42
N ASN A 69 9.48 -1.89 -4.52
CA ASN A 69 10.83 -1.31 -4.58
C ASN A 69 10.96 -0.05 -3.72
N LEU A 70 9.98 0.87 -3.75
CA LEU A 70 10.03 2.09 -2.94
C LEU A 70 9.95 1.76 -1.45
N ALA A 71 9.13 0.79 -1.05
CA ALA A 71 9.09 0.29 0.32
C ALA A 71 10.48 -0.21 0.78
N HIS A 72 11.08 -1.16 0.06
CA HIS A 72 12.41 -1.69 0.41
C HIS A 72 13.51 -0.62 0.42
N ASN A 73 13.48 0.33 -0.52
CA ASN A 73 14.49 1.39 -0.59
C ASN A 73 14.33 2.42 0.54
N ARG A 74 13.09 2.79 0.93
CA ARG A 74 12.85 3.69 2.07
C ARG A 74 13.28 3.02 3.40
N PHE A 75 13.13 1.70 3.54
CA PHE A 75 13.68 0.99 4.71
C PHE A 75 15.22 0.96 4.75
N LYS A 76 15.90 0.84 3.60
CA LYS A 76 17.38 0.90 3.52
C LYS A 76 17.98 2.30 3.74
N ALA A 77 17.19 3.35 3.54
CA ALA A 77 17.64 4.73 3.75
C ALA A 77 17.47 5.22 5.21
N ALA A 78 16.87 4.39 6.08
CA ALA A 78 16.55 4.72 7.47
C ALA A 78 17.32 3.86 8.50
N SER A 79 18.39 3.19 8.05
CA SER A 79 19.24 2.28 8.84
C SER A 79 20.70 2.72 8.83
#